data_AF-E6U452-F1
#
_entry.id   AF-E6U452-F1
#
_cell.length_a   1.000
_cell.length_b   1.000
_cell.length_c   1.000
_cell.angle_alpha   90.00
_cell.angle_beta   90.00
_cell.angle_gamma   90.00
#
_symmetry.space_group_name_H-M   'P 1'
#
loop_
_entity.id
_entity.type
_entity.pdbx_description
1 polymer ?
#
loop_
_entity_poly.entity_id
_entity_poly.type
_entity_poly.pdbx_seq_one_letter_code
_entity_poly.pdbx_strand_id
1 'polypeptide(L)' 'MTRYDLPDILYKAIKDMGGQTNIIDVCKYVWEKYKTDLQHSGDLFYSWQYDIRWAATELRKSGRMKAAEISPRGIWEIV' A
#
# COMPACT_ATOMS: atom_id res chain seq x y z
N MET A 1 -9.21 5.92 9.72
CA MET A 1 -8.75 5.43 8.40
C MET A 1 -9.85 4.62 7.74
N THR A 2 -9.95 4.70 6.42
CA THR A 2 -10.83 3.90 5.57
C THR A 2 -10.03 3.24 4.45
N ARG A 3 -10.62 2.27 3.76
CA ARG A 3 -9.97 1.61 2.61
C ARG A 3 -9.59 2.58 1.48
N TYR A 4 -10.27 3.73 1.39
CA TYR A 4 -10.01 4.74 0.37
C TYR A 4 -8.74 5.57 0.66
N ASP A 5 -8.23 5.53 1.89
CA ASP A 5 -6.97 6.19 2.26
C ASP A 5 -5.75 5.35 1.86
N LEU A 6 -5.93 4.03 1.71
CA LEU A 6 -4.85 3.07 1.48
C LEU A 6 -4.05 3.30 0.19
N PRO A 7 -4.63 3.71 -0.96
CA PRO A 7 -3.84 4.03 -2.16
C PRO A 7 -2.80 5.13 -1.92
N ASP A 8 -3.17 6.20 -1.24
CA ASP A 8 -2.24 7.31 -0.97
C ASP A 8 -1.22 6.97 0.10
N ILE A 9 -1.64 6.24 1.15
CA ILE A 9 -0.72 5.70 2.16
C ILE A 9 0.30 4.75 1.50
N LEU A 10 -0.16 3.87 0.60
CA LEU A 10 0.68 2.95 -0.13
C LEU A 10 1.70 3.67 -1.01
N TYR A 11 1.23 4.64 -1.81
CA TYR A 11 2.10 5.44 -2.67
C TYR A 11 3.18 6.14 -1.85
N LYS A 12 2.80 6.77 -0.73
CA LYS A 12 3.73 7.43 0.18
C LYS A 12 4.74 6.45 0.80
N ALA A 13 4.29 5.27 1.23
CA ALA A 13 5.17 4.24 1.78
C ALA A 13 6.24 3.80 0.78
N ILE A 14 5.84 3.50 -0.46
CA ILE A 14 6.78 3.10 -1.53
C ILE A 14 7.71 4.27 -1.87
N LYS A 15 7.20 5.50 -1.95
CA LYS A 15 7.99 6.70 -2.21
C LYS A 15 9.06 6.94 -1.15
N ASP A 16 8.69 6.86 0.13
CA ASP A 16 9.60 7.02 1.27
C ASP A 16 10.68 5.92 1.31
N MET A 17 10.42 4.76 0.68
CA MET A 17 11.37 3.64 0.54
C MET A 17 12.23 3.71 -0.73
N GLY A 18 12.23 4.83 -1.46
CA GLY A 18 13.05 5.00 -2.67
C GLY A 18 12.35 4.59 -3.96
N GLY A 19 11.02 4.49 -3.96
CA GLY A 19 10.21 4.29 -5.15
C GLY A 19 9.94 2.82 -5.53
N GLN A 20 10.55 1.88 -4.82
CA GLN A 20 10.29 0.44 -5.00
C GLN A 20 10.45 -0.33 -3.70
N THR A 21 9.59 -1.31 -3.46
CA THR A 21 9.69 -2.18 -2.27
C THR A 21 8.80 -3.43 -2.42
N ASN A 22 8.84 -4.34 -1.45
CA ASN A 22 7.94 -5.49 -1.37
C ASN A 22 6.75 -5.21 -0.42
N ILE A 23 5.72 -6.05 -0.51
CA ILE A 23 4.50 -5.89 0.31
C ILE A 23 4.75 -6.00 1.81
N ILE A 24 5.73 -6.80 2.25
CA ILE A 24 6.01 -7.00 3.68
C ILE A 24 6.56 -5.71 4.28
N ASP A 25 7.49 -5.05 3.59
CA ASP A 25 8.07 -3.79 4.04
C ASP A 25 7.03 -2.67 4.02
N VAL A 26 6.14 -2.63 3.01
CA VAL A 26 4.96 -1.74 3.02
C VAL A 26 4.11 -1.98 4.27
N CYS A 27 3.75 -3.23 4.57
CA CYS A 27 2.92 -3.56 5.73
C CYS A 27 3.59 -3.13 7.05
N LYS A 28 4.90 -3.34 7.20
CA LYS A 28 5.66 -2.84 8.36
C LYS A 28 5.58 -1.32 8.47
N TYR A 29 5.81 -0.60 7.38
CA TYR A 29 5.73 0.86 7.37
C TYR A 29 4.33 1.37 7.75
N VAL A 30 3.28 0.77 7.18
CA VAL A 30 1.91 1.15 7.50
C VAL A 30 1.60 0.87 8.97
N TRP A 31 2.03 -0.28 9.50
CA TRP A 31 1.87 -0.60 10.91
C TRP A 31 2.58 0.42 11.81
N GLU A 32 3.87 0.66 11.60
CA GLU A 32 4.65 1.55 12.46
C GLU A 32 4.11 2.98 12.47
N LYS A 33 3.62 3.48 11.33
CA LYS A 33 3.14 4.86 11.22
C LYS A 33 1.65 5.05 11.51
N TYR A 34 0.82 4.05 11.23
CA TYR A 34 -0.63 4.21 11.24
C TYR A 34 -1.37 3.19 12.12
N LYS A 35 -0.67 2.43 12.99
CA LYS A 35 -1.31 1.45 13.90
C LYS A 35 -2.49 2.03 14.68
N THR A 36 -2.39 3.25 15.18
CA THR A 36 -3.47 3.88 15.97
C THR A 36 -4.71 4.14 15.11
N ASP A 37 -4.52 4.68 13.90
CA ASP A 37 -5.60 4.92 12.95
C ASP A 37 -6.24 3.62 12.45
N LEU A 38 -5.42 2.58 12.26
CA LEU A 38 -5.88 1.23 11.91
C LEU A 38 -6.69 0.62 13.05
N GLN A 39 -6.21 0.68 14.29
CA GLN A 39 -6.92 0.16 15.47
C GLN A 39 -8.31 0.79 15.63
N HIS A 40 -8.49 2.02 15.17
CA HIS A 40 -9.78 2.74 15.21
C HIS A 40 -10.59 2.64 13.92
N SER A 41 -10.17 1.81 12.95
CA SER A 41 -10.80 1.72 11.61
C SER A 41 -11.94 0.69 11.50
N GLY A 42 -12.36 0.07 12.61
CA GLY A 42 -13.41 -0.95 12.62
C GLY A 42 -12.96 -2.22 11.88
N ASP A 43 -13.81 -2.74 10.98
CA ASP A 43 -13.53 -3.98 10.25
C ASP A 43 -12.24 -3.91 9.41
N LEU A 44 -11.89 -2.72 8.93
CA LEU A 44 -10.65 -2.50 8.18
C LEU A 44 -9.41 -2.89 8.99
N PHE A 45 -9.45 -2.80 10.32
CA PHE A 45 -8.35 -3.23 11.19
C PHE A 45 -7.96 -4.70 10.94
N TYR A 46 -8.93 -5.53 10.57
CA TYR A 46 -8.74 -6.96 10.34
C TYR A 46 -8.48 -7.29 8.86
N SER A 47 -8.83 -6.40 7.93
CA SER A 47 -8.72 -6.65 6.49
C SER A 47 -7.68 -5.80 5.76
N TRP A 48 -7.08 -4.79 6.38
CA TRP A 48 -6.26 -3.78 5.68
C TRP A 48 -5.09 -4.37 4.88
N GLN A 49 -4.49 -5.48 5.30
CA GLN A 49 -3.42 -6.15 4.56
C GLN A 49 -3.90 -6.76 3.24
N TYR A 50 -5.17 -7.14 3.16
CA TYR A 50 -5.82 -7.52 1.92
C TYR A 50 -6.21 -6.26 1.13
N ASP A 51 -6.82 -5.26 1.79
CA ASP A 51 -7.24 -4.02 1.13
C ASP A 51 -6.06 -3.23 0.53
N ILE A 52 -4.85 -3.32 1.09
CA ILE A 52 -3.67 -2.65 0.53
C ILE A 52 -3.23 -3.27 -0.81
N ARG A 53 -3.60 -4.53 -1.07
CA ARG A 53 -3.39 -5.15 -2.39
C ARG A 53 -4.36 -4.59 -3.42
N TRP A 54 -5.59 -4.30 -3.01
CA TRP A 54 -6.55 -3.56 -3.84
C TRP A 54 -6.09 -2.13 -4.08
N ALA A 55 -5.53 -1.47 -3.08
CA ALA A 55 -4.91 -0.16 -3.23
C ALA A 55 -3.82 -0.15 -4.32
N ALA A 56 -2.97 -1.18 -4.39
CA ALA A 56 -1.99 -1.33 -5.47
C ALA A 56 -2.66 -1.46 -6.86
N THR A 57 -3.78 -2.17 -6.95
CA THR A 57 -4.57 -2.26 -8.20
C THR A 57 -5.10 -0.88 -8.62
N GLU A 58 -5.60 -0.09 -7.69
CA GLU A 58 -6.10 1.27 -7.96
C GLU A 58 -4.97 2.24 -8.37
N LEU A 59 -3.79 2.12 -7.75
CA LEU A 59 -2.61 2.90 -8.17
C LEU A 59 -2.16 2.55 -9.59
N ARG A 60 -2.25 1.28 -9.99
CA ARG A 60 -1.96 0.88 -11.38
C ARG A 60 -2.97 1.43 -12.37
N LYS A 61 -4.27 1.33 -12.05
CA LYS A 61 -5.34 1.89 -12.90
C LYS A 61 -5.21 3.40 -13.07
N SER A 62 -4.76 4.11 -12.03
CA SER A 62 -4.52 5.56 -12.06
C SER A 62 -3.16 5.97 -12.63
N GLY A 63 -2.33 5.02 -13.08
CA GLY A 63 -1.01 5.31 -13.67
C GLY A 63 0.04 5.80 -12.68
N ARG A 64 -0.18 5.63 -11.37
CA ARG A 64 0.75 6.04 -10.29
C ARG A 64 1.69 4.92 -9.86
N MET A 65 1.46 3.70 -10.34
CA MET A 65 2.25 2.52 -10.05
C MET A 65 2.44 1.68 -11.31
N LYS A 66 3.62 1.09 -11.48
CA LYS A 66 3.94 0.22 -12.61
C LYS A 66 3.05 -1.02 -12.60
N ALA A 67 2.71 -1.50 -13.81
CA ALA A 67 1.95 -2.73 -13.98
C ALA A 67 2.72 -3.92 -13.38
N ALA A 68 1.98 -4.90 -12.83
CA ALA A 68 2.58 -6.06 -12.19
C ALA A 68 3.46 -6.90 -13.12
N GLU A 69 3.18 -6.87 -14.43
CA GLU A 69 3.94 -7.57 -15.48
C GLU A 69 5.33 -6.94 -15.73
N ILE A 70 5.50 -5.66 -15.39
CA ILE A 70 6.73 -4.90 -15.64
C ILE A 70 7.70 -5.01 -14.46
N SER A 71 7.15 -5.06 -13.24
CA SER A 71 7.94 -5.15 -12.02
C SER A 71 8.39 -6.58 -11.70
N PRO A 72 9.55 -6.77 -11.04
CA PRO A 72 9.96 -8.07 -10.55
C PRO A 72 8.89 -8.71 -9.65
N ARG A 73 8.80 -10.04 -9.66
CA ARG A 73 7.81 -10.77 -8.87
C ARG A 73 7.91 -10.39 -7.39
N GLY A 74 6.82 -9.87 -6.83
CA GLY A 74 6.74 -9.47 -5.43
C GLY A 74 7.24 -8.06 -5.11
N ILE A 75 7.73 -7.33 -6.13
CA ILE A 75 8.15 -5.93 -6.02
C ILE A 75 7.07 -5.01 -6.56
N TRP A 76 6.85 -3.92 -5.85
CA TRP A 76 5.90 -2.86 -6.11
C TRP A 76 6.67 -1.57 -6.37
N GLU A 77 6.46 -0.96 -7.53
CA GLU A 77 7.19 0.23 -7.98
C GLU A 77 6.21 1.33 -8.36
N ILE A 78 6.44 2.55 -7.86
CA ILE A 78 5.68 3.73 -8.30
C ILE A 78 6.22 4.29 -9.62
N VAL A 79 5.41 5.12 -10.28
CA VAL A 79 5.82 5.92 -11.45
C VAL A 79 6.39 7.25 -10.98
#